data_AF-A0A946ETE1-F1
#
_entry.id   AF-A0A946ETE1-F1
#
_cell.length_a   1.000
_cell.length_b   1.000
_cell.length_c   1.000
_cell.angle_alpha   90.00
_cell.angle_beta   90.00
_cell.angle_gamma   90.00
#
_symmetry.space_group_name_H-M   'P 1'
#
loop_
_entity.id
_entity.type
_entity.pdbx_description
1 polymer ?
#
loop_
_entity_poly.entity_id
_entity_poly.type
_entity_poly.pdbx_seq_one_letter_code
_entity_poly.pdbx_strand_id
1 'polypeptide(L)' 'MTEMDPIASLRERHATLDRLLEEENGRPQPDSGAIADIKRQKLAIKDELAQFEETVH' A
#
# COMPACT_ATOMS: atom_id res chain seq x y z
N MET A 1 20.01 -13.57 12.86
CA MET A 1 19.98 -13.75 11.39
C MET A 1 18.68 -13.12 10.97
N THR A 2 18.76 -11.96 10.32
CA THR A 2 17.75 -10.90 10.39
C THR A 2 16.38 -11.39 9.94
N GLU A 3 15.46 -11.39 10.90
CA GLU A 3 14.05 -11.74 10.73
C GLU A 3 13.50 -10.97 9.54
N MET A 4 12.82 -11.67 8.65
CA MET A 4 12.30 -11.15 7.39
C MET A 4 11.52 -9.86 7.67
N ASP A 5 12.07 -8.70 7.30
CA ASP A 5 11.52 -7.37 7.59
C ASP A 5 10.03 -7.33 7.20
N PRO A 6 9.08 -7.41 8.15
CA PRO A 6 7.65 -7.38 7.82
C PRO A 6 7.31 -6.06 7.11
N ILE A 7 8.06 -5.01 7.44
CA ILE A 7 8.05 -3.70 6.81
C ILE A 7 8.41 -3.80 5.31
N ALA A 8 9.37 -4.62 4.91
CA ALA A 8 9.77 -4.76 3.50
C ALA A 8 8.64 -5.38 2.66
N SER A 9 7.99 -6.43 3.15
CA SER A 9 6.84 -7.05 2.46
C SER A 9 5.63 -6.12 2.40
N LEU A 10 5.35 -5.37 3.46
CA LEU A 10 4.29 -4.34 3.47
C LEU A 10 4.60 -3.21 2.50
N ARG A 11 5.86 -2.75 2.43
CA ARG A 11 6.30 -1.72 1.46
C ARG A 11 6.17 -2.19 0.01
N GLU A 12 6.47 -3.46 -0.27
CA GLU A 12 6.33 -4.02 -1.62
C GLU A 12 4.85 -4.09 -2.06
N ARG A 13 3.97 -4.53 -1.16
CA ARG A 13 2.52 -4.49 -1.38
C ARG A 13 2.01 -3.07 -1.59
N HIS A 14 2.45 -2.12 -0.76
CA HIS A 14 2.12 -0.71 -0.89
C HIS A 14 2.57 -0.14 -2.24
N ALA A 15 3.79 -0.44 -2.69
CA ALA A 15 4.31 0.02 -3.97
C ALA A 15 3.51 -0.54 -5.16
N THR A 16 3.06 -1.80 -5.06
CA THR A 16 2.21 -2.43 -6.08
C THR A 16 0.85 -1.73 -6.17
N LEU A 17 0.21 -1.46 -5.04
CA LEU A 17 -1.06 -0.74 -4.99
C LEU A 17 -0.92 0.69 -5.48
N ASP A 18 0.17 1.38 -5.18
CA ASP A 18 0.38 2.75 -5.66
C ASP A 18 0.53 2.77 -7.18
N ARG A 19 1.30 1.83 -7.73
CA ARG A 19 1.44 1.68 -9.17
C ARG A 19 0.10 1.38 -9.85
N LEU A 20 -0.70 0.47 -9.29
CA LEU A 20 -2.07 0.21 -9.79
C LEU A 20 -2.95 1.47 -9.73
N LEU A 21 -2.84 2.27 -8.65
CA LEU A 21 -3.57 3.52 -8.51
C LEU A 21 -3.16 4.53 -9.61
N GLU A 22 -1.87 4.66 -9.86
CA GLU A 22 -1.32 5.55 -10.89
C GLU A 22 -1.74 5.11 -12.30
N GLU A 23 -1.70 3.81 -12.58
CA GLU A 23 -2.15 3.24 -13.85
C GLU A 23 -3.65 3.49 -14.07
N GLU A 24 -4.48 3.29 -13.05
CA GLU A 24 -5.93 3.54 -13.14
C GLU A 24 -6.27 5.03 -13.23
N ASN A 25 -5.51 5.90 -12.57
CA ASN A 25 -5.72 7.36 -12.63
C ASN A 25 -5.22 7.95 -13.96
N GLY A 26 -4.23 7.33 -14.59
CA GLY A 26 -3.74 7.68 -15.92
C GLY A 26 -4.63 7.20 -17.07
N ARG A 27 -5.62 6.34 -16.80
CA ARG A 27 -6.56 5.88 -17.82
C ARG A 27 -7.52 7.00 -18.24
N PRO A 28 -7.86 7.10 -19.53
CA PRO A 28 -8.83 8.08 -20.03
C PRO A 28 -10.24 7.92 -19.43
N GLN A 29 -10.53 6.75 -18.85
CA GLN A 29 -11.74 6.50 -18.08
C GLN A 29 -11.33 5.91 -16.72
N PRO A 30 -11.12 6.75 -15.69
CA PRO A 30 -10.69 6.28 -14.39
C PRO A 30 -11.85 5.60 -13.65
N ASP A 31 -11.65 4.35 -13.23
CA ASP A 31 -12.60 3.63 -12.39
C ASP A 31 -12.53 4.16 -10.96
N SER A 32 -13.40 5.12 -10.65
CA SER A 32 -13.44 5.75 -9.32
C SER A 32 -13.67 4.75 -8.18
N GLY A 33 -14.37 3.64 -8.45
CA GLY A 33 -14.53 2.53 -7.51
C GLY A 33 -13.21 1.80 -7.23
N ALA A 34 -12.45 1.46 -8.27
CA ALA A 34 -11.15 0.84 -8.14
C ALA A 34 -10.15 1.77 -7.43
N ILE A 35 -10.12 3.06 -7.80
CA ILE A 35 -9.28 4.07 -7.15
C ILE A 35 -9.59 4.20 -5.65
N ALA A 36 -10.87 4.19 -5.28
CA ALA A 36 -11.29 4.25 -3.88
C ALA A 36 -10.88 2.98 -3.10
N ASP A 37 -11.01 1.81 -3.72
CA ASP A 37 -10.62 0.54 -3.11
C ASP A 37 -9.10 0.45 -2.93
N ILE A 38 -8.32 0.79 -3.95
CA ILE A 38 -6.85 0.85 -3.91
C ILE A 38 -6.39 1.85 -2.84
N LYS A 39 -7.00 3.03 -2.75
CA LYS A 39 -6.69 4.00 -1.68
C LYS A 39 -6.97 3.44 -0.29
N ARG A 40 -8.06 2.69 -0.10
CA ARG A 40 -8.37 2.05 1.19
C ARG A 40 -7.33 0.99 1.53
N GLN A 41 -6.96 0.14 0.58
CA GLN A 41 -5.92 -0.87 0.78
C GLN A 41 -4.56 -0.22 1.09
N LYS A 42 -4.21 0.84 0.36
CA LYS A 42 -2.99 1.63 0.62
C LYS A 42 -2.99 2.24 2.02
N LEU A 43 -4.15 2.74 2.49
CA LEU A 43 -4.31 3.27 3.84
C LEU A 43 -4.16 2.18 4.90
N ALA A 44 -4.76 1.00 4.69
CA ALA A 44 -4.65 -0.14 5.62
C ALA A 44 -3.19 -0.61 5.77
N ILE A 45 -2.46 -0.75 4.65
CA ILE A 45 -1.05 -1.14 4.70
C ILE A 45 -0.20 -0.07 5.39
N LYS A 46 -0.51 1.21 5.18
CA LYS A 46 0.20 2.30 5.87
C LYS A 46 -0.07 2.27 7.38
N ASP A 47 -1.28 1.95 7.79
CA ASP A 47 -1.67 1.80 9.20
C ASP A 47 -0.95 0.60 9.84
N GLU A 48 -0.94 -0.55 9.16
CA GLU A 48 -0.15 -1.72 9.57
C GLU A 48 1.35 -1.37 9.69
N LEU A 49 1.91 -0.67 8.70
CA LEU A 49 3.31 -0.26 8.72
C LEU A 49 3.61 0.65 9.93
N ALA A 50 2.75 1.64 10.17
CA ALA A 50 2.87 2.55 11.31
C ALA A 50 2.76 1.80 12.64
N GLN A 51 1.86 0.81 12.74
CA GLN A 51 1.71 -0.03 13.91
C GLN A 51 2.96 -0.90 14.15
N PHE A 52 3.53 -1.48 13.09
CA PHE A 52 4.78 -2.23 13.18
C PHE A 52 5.96 -1.34 13.57
N GLU A 53 6.08 -0.14 12.98
CA GLU A 53 7.12 0.83 13.35
C GLU A 53 6.98 1.29 14.81
N GLU A 54 5.76 1.50 15.29
CA GLU A 54 5.48 1.87 16.69
C GLU A 54 5.76 0.73 17.66
N THR A 55 5.49 -0.52 17.28
CA THR A 55 5.71 -1.69 18.16
C THR A 55 7.19 -2.06 18.29
N VAL A 56 8.03 -1.70 17.30
CA VAL A 56 9.46 -2.04 17.26
C VAL A 56 10.34 -0.94 17.89
N HIS A 57 9.77 0.22 18.23
CA HIS A 57 10.46 1.32 18.92
C HIS A 57 10.39 1.20 20.45
#